data_AF-A0ABD5S234-F1
#
_entry.id   AF-A0ABD5S234-F1
#
_cell.length_a   1.000
_cell.length_b   1.000
_cell.length_c   1.000
_cell.angle_alpha   90.00
_cell.angle_beta   90.00
_cell.angle_gamma   90.00
#
_symmetry.space_group_name_H-M   'P 1'
#
loop_
_entity.id
_entity.type
_entity.pdbx_description
1 polymer ?
#
loop_
_entity_poly.entity_id
_entity_poly.type
_entity_poly.pdbx_seq_one_letter_code
_entity_poly.pdbx_strand_id
1 'polypeptide(L)' 'MTVIGTVGLPGSGKGEAAAVAREEGLPVVTMGDVIRQECRDRGLDPAEHHGRVATALREEHGQSAIA' A
#
# COMPACT_ATOMS: atom_id res chain seq x y z
N MET A 1 9.94 -4.33 18.39
CA MET A 1 10.08 -3.67 17.07
C MET A 1 9.03 -2.57 17.00
N THR A 2 9.42 -1.35 16.66
CA THR A 2 8.48 -0.22 16.55
C THR A 2 8.02 -0.09 15.11
N VAL A 3 6.70 0.00 14.90
CA VAL A 3 6.09 0.20 13.58
C VAL A 3 5.32 1.52 13.61
N ILE A 4 5.51 2.35 12.59
CA ILE A 4 4.83 3.64 12.44
C ILE A 4 3.95 3.58 11.20
N GLY A 5 2.65 3.82 11.38
CA GLY A 5 1.69 3.92 10.29
C GLY A 5 1.34 5.37 9.99
N THR A 6 1.46 5.78 8.73
CA THR A 6 1.07 7.12 8.26
C THR A 6 -0.17 7.03 7.37
N VAL A 7 -1.23 7.77 7.72
CA VAL A 7 -2.46 7.87 6.92
C VAL A 7 -2.73 9.33 6.56
N GLY A 8 -3.45 9.56 5.46
CA GLY A 8 -3.84 10.90 5.04
C GLY A 8 -4.45 10.93 3.65
N LEU A 9 -5.22 11.98 3.36
CA LEU A 9 -5.84 12.19 2.05
C LEU A 9 -4.79 12.31 0.92
N PRO A 10 -5.16 12.12 -0.35
CA PRO A 10 -4.29 12.48 -1.47
C PRO A 10 -3.76 13.91 -1.34
N GLY A 11 -2.46 14.11 -1.63
CA GLY A 11 -1.81 15.42 -1.48
C GLY A 11 -1.40 15.81 -0.04
N SER A 12 -1.69 15.01 0.99
CA SER A 12 -1.37 15.35 2.38
C SER A 12 0.10 15.21 2.79
N GLY A 13 1.02 14.95 1.85
CA GLY A 13 2.45 14.76 2.14
C GLY A 13 2.86 13.37 2.68
N LYS A 14 1.94 12.41 2.82
CA LYS A 14 2.28 11.05 3.31
C LYS A 14 3.33 10.31 2.46
N GLY A 15 3.30 10.52 1.14
CA GLY A 15 4.29 9.95 0.22
C GLY A 15 5.67 10.58 0.38
N GLU A 16 5.71 11.87 0.70
CA GLU A 16 6.94 12.61 0.96
C GLU A 16 7.62 12.11 2.24
N ALA A 17 6.86 11.98 3.34
CA ALA A 17 7.36 11.41 4.58
C ALA A 17 7.94 10.00 4.38
N ALA A 18 7.27 9.18 3.56
CA ALA A 18 7.75 7.85 3.19
C ALA A 18 9.01 7.88 2.29
N ALA A 19 9.20 8.91 1.47
CA ALA A 19 10.40 9.08 0.66
C ALA A 19 11.61 9.43 1.53
N VAL A 20 11.48 10.46 2.38
CA VAL A 20 12.52 10.86 3.34
C VAL A 20 12.92 9.69 4.25
N ALA A 21 11.95 8.93 4.78
CA ALA A 21 12.26 7.76 5.59
C ALA A 21 13.11 6.71 4.85
N ARG A 22 12.88 6.49 3.55
CA ARG A 22 13.71 5.59 2.74
C ARG A 22 15.13 6.15 2.54
N GLU A 23 15.27 7.45 2.33
CA GLU A 23 16.57 8.13 2.18
C GLU A 23 17.42 8.01 3.46
N GLU A 24 16.78 8.04 4.63
CA GLU A 24 17.40 7.78 5.94
C GLU A 24 17.68 6.29 6.20
N GLY A 25 17.46 5.41 5.21
CA GLY A 25 17.73 3.98 5.31
C GLY A 25 16.70 3.19 6.11
N LEU A 26 15.53 3.78 6.41
CA LEU A 26 14.46 3.08 7.11
C LEU A 26 13.69 2.17 6.15
N PRO A 27 13.34 0.94 6.55
CA PRO A 27 12.44 0.09 5.77
C PRO A 27 11.06 0.73 5.68
N VAL A 28 10.57 0.93 4.45
CA VAL A 28 9.24 1.51 4.21
C VAL A 28 8.42 0.57 3.35
N VAL A 29 7.23 0.25 3.83
CA VAL A 29 6.21 -0.49 3.09
C VAL A 29 5.05 0.45 2.80
N THR A 30 4.62 0.51 1.55
CA THR A 30 3.48 1.32 1.12
C THR A 30 2.36 0.40 0.64
N MET A 31 1.19 0.43 1.31
CA MET A 31 0.08 -0.49 0.98
C MET A 31 -0.39 -0.38 -0.46
N GLY A 32 -0.37 0.83 -1.04
CA GLY A 32 -0.69 1.02 -2.45
C GLY A 32 0.22 0.24 -3.39
N ASP A 33 1.50 0.10 -3.06
CA ASP A 33 2.45 -0.66 -3.91
C ASP A 33 2.24 -2.15 -3.78
N VAL A 34 1.91 -2.63 -2.57
CA VAL A 34 1.52 -4.03 -2.32
C VAL A 34 0.31 -4.40 -3.18
N ILE A 35 -0.74 -3.57 -3.19
CA ILE A 35 -1.94 -3.80 -4.00
C ILE A 35 -1.61 -3.80 -5.50
N ARG A 36 -0.78 -2.85 -5.97
CA ARG A 36 -0.38 -2.80 -7.38
C ARG A 36 0.47 -3.99 -7.80
N GLN A 37 1.29 -4.51 -6.90
CA GLN A 37 2.05 -5.72 -7.15
C GLN A 37 1.12 -6.93 -7.25
N GLU A 38 0.18 -7.07 -6.31
CA GLU A 38 -0.83 -8.13 -6.35
C GLU A 38 -1.68 -8.08 -7.64
N CYS A 39 -2.04 -6.88 -8.13
CA CYS A 39 -2.68 -6.74 -9.43
C CYS A 39 -1.84 -7.39 -10.54
N ARG A 40 -0.54 -7.08 -10.60
CA ARG A 40 0.37 -7.64 -11.61
C ARG A 40 0.50 -9.15 -11.48
N ASP A 41 0.62 -9.66 -10.25
CA ASP A 41 0.76 -11.09 -9.97
C ASP A 41 -0.50 -11.87 -10.39
N ARG A 42 -1.68 -11.23 -10.37
CA ARG A 42 -2.95 -11.76 -10.88
C ARG A 42 -3.19 -11.49 -12.37
N GLY A 43 -2.25 -10.87 -13.08
CA GLY A 43 -2.38 -10.52 -14.51
C GLY A 43 -3.39 -9.39 -14.78
N LEU A 44 -3.65 -8.53 -13.79
CA LEU A 44 -4.59 -7.40 -13.87
C LEU A 44 -3.85 -6.07 -14.01
N ASP A 45 -4.46 -5.11 -14.70
CA ASP A 45 -3.94 -3.74 -14.78
C ASP A 45 -4.09 -3.02 -13.42
N PRO A 46 -3.01 -2.60 -12.75
CA PRO A 46 -3.08 -1.86 -11.50
C PRO A 46 -3.76 -0.49 -11.61
N ALA A 47 -3.76 0.16 -12.79
CA ALA A 47 -4.41 1.45 -12.99
C ALA A 47 -5.93 1.33 -12.85
N GLU A 48 -6.51 0.22 -13.34
CA GLU A 48 -7.95 0.01 -13.39
C GLU A 48 -8.46 -0.89 -12.25
N HIS A 49 -7.67 -1.90 -11.85
CA HIS A 49 -8.16 -3.02 -11.03
C HIS A 49 -7.74 -2.96 -9.55
N HIS A 50 -6.92 -1.98 -9.14
CA HIS A 50 -6.40 -1.91 -7.75
C HIS A 50 -7.50 -1.91 -6.69
N GLY A 51 -8.63 -1.23 -6.92
CA GLY A 51 -9.75 -1.24 -5.98
C GLY A 51 -10.38 -2.63 -5.81
N ARG A 52 -10.57 -3.36 -6.91
CA ARG A 52 -11.11 -4.73 -6.89
C ARG A 52 -10.16 -5.68 -6.16
N VAL A 53 -8.87 -5.59 -6.43
CA VAL A 53 -7.85 -6.43 -5.78
C VAL A 53 -7.76 -6.11 -4.29
N ALA A 54 -7.84 -4.83 -3.90
CA ALA A 54 -7.89 -4.44 -2.49
C ALA A 54 -9.14 -4.96 -1.76
N THR A 55 -10.27 -5.12 -2.43
CA THR A 55 -11.45 -5.76 -1.83
C THR A 55 -11.22 -7.27 -1.68
N ALA A 56 -10.77 -7.94 -2.75
CA ALA A 56 -10.52 -9.38 -2.75
C ALA A 56 -9.53 -9.80 -1.66
N LEU A 57 -8.43 -9.06 -1.49
CA LEU A 57 -7.45 -9.31 -0.42
C LEU A 57 -8.08 -9.24 0.99
N ARG A 58 -9.04 -8.33 1.23
CA ARG A 58 -9.76 -8.26 2.51
C ARG A 58 -10.77 -9.39 2.70
N GLU A 59 -11.34 -9.90 1.62
CA GLU A 59 -12.24 -11.06 1.65
C GLU A 59 -11.45 -12.35 1.90
N GLU A 60 -10.30 -12.52 1.25
CA GLU A 60 -9.44 -13.71 1.32
C GLU A 60 -8.66 -13.80 2.63
N HIS A 61 -8.16 -12.67 3.14
CA HIS A 61 -7.23 -12.63 4.29
C HIS A 61 -7.77 -11.86 5.51
N GLY A 62 -9.02 -11.41 5.45
CA GLY A 62 -9.69 -10.68 6.51
C GLY A 62 -9.61 -9.16 6.38
N GLN A 63 -10.53 -8.47 7.06
CA GLN A 63 -10.74 -7.02 6.91
C GLN A 63 -9.50 -6.18 7.21
N SER A 64 -8.61 -6.67 8.07
CA SER A 64 -7.37 -6.00 8.47
C SER A 64 -6.15 -6.32 7.60
N ALA A 65 -6.31 -7.08 6.50
CA ALA A 65 -5.19 -7.49 5.66
C ALA A 65 -4.44 -6.30 5.00
N ILE A 66 -5.14 -5.18 4.77
CA ILE A 66 -4.60 -3.99 4.11
C ILE A 66 -5.24 -2.73 4.73
N ALA A 67 -4.36 -1.84 5.22
CA ALA A 67 -4.69 -0.59 5.89
C ALA A 67 -4.78 0.60 4.93
#